data_AF-A0A5C9CNN0-F1
#
_entry.id   AF-A0A5C9CNN0-F1
#
_cell.length_a   1.000
_cell.length_b   1.000
_cell.length_c   1.000
_cell.angle_alpha   90.00
_cell.angle_beta   90.00
_cell.angle_gamma   90.00
#
_symmetry.space_group_name_H-M   'P 1'
#
loop_
_entity.id
_entity.type
_entity.pdbx_description
1 polymer ?
#
loop_
_entity_poly.entity_id
_entity_poly.type
_entity_poly.pdbx_seq_one_letter_code
_entity_poly.pdbx_strand_id
1 'polypeptide(L)' 'MRTLVDIPDKQLMDLAGICAAKKLPRAEVVRQALAAYIEANKVQPIEDAFGLWKHHAVDGMVYQEQVRAEW' A
#
# COMPACT_ATOMS: atom_id res chain seq x y z
N MET A 1 -0.23 -1.28 16.47
CA MET A 1 -1.57 -0.67 16.63
C MET A 1 -2.60 -1.79 16.79
N ARG A 2 -3.71 -1.58 17.51
CA ARG A 2 -4.79 -2.58 17.69
C ARG A 2 -6.05 -2.07 16.98
N THR A 3 -6.73 -2.96 16.26
CA THR A 3 -7.99 -2.68 15.56
C THR A 3 -9.00 -3.75 15.94
N LEU A 4 -10.25 -3.36 16.21
CA LEU A 4 -11.37 -4.28 16.41
C LEU A 4 -12.09 -4.46 15.08
N VAL A 5 -12.39 -5.71 14.73
CA VAL A 5 -13.07 -6.08 13.49
C VAL A 5 -14.07 -7.17 13.83
N ASP A 6 -15.32 -6.99 13.40
CA ASP A 6 -16.35 -8.01 13.51
C ASP A 6 -16.17 -9.05 12.40
N ILE A 7 -16.09 -10.32 12.79
CA ILE A 7 -15.90 -11.45 11.87
C ILE A 7 -17.03 -12.45 12.16
N PRO A 8 -17.84 -12.82 11.15
CA PRO A 8 -18.84 -13.86 11.28
C PRO A 8 -18.27 -15.18 11.84
N ASP A 9 -19.03 -15.86 12.69
CA ASP A 9 -18.59 -17.09 13.36
C ASP A 9 -18.08 -18.17 12.39
N LYS A 10 -18.74 -18.30 11.24
CA LYS A 10 -18.31 -19.24 10.19
C LYS A 10 -16.88 -18.97 9.73
N GLN A 11 -16.53 -17.69 9.48
CA GLN A 11 -15.19 -17.32 9.07
C GLN A 11 -14.17 -17.50 10.20
N LEU A 12 -14.58 -17.32 11.45
CA LEU A 12 -13.72 -17.63 12.60
C LEU A 12 -13.39 -19.12 12.72
N MET A 13 -14.35 -20.00 12.38
CA MET A 13 -14.13 -21.45 12.33
C MET A 13 -13.19 -21.83 11.19
N ASP A 14 -13.41 -21.28 10.00
CA ASP A 14 -12.53 -21.52 8.84
C ASP A 14 -11.09 -21.06 9.15
N LEU A 15 -10.93 -19.88 9.77
CA LEU A 15 -9.64 -19.37 10.21
C LEU A 15 -8.97 -20.29 11.24
N ALA A 16 -9.73 -20.88 12.16
CA ALA A 16 -9.19 -21.84 13.13
C ALA A 16 -8.63 -23.09 12.44
N GLY A 17 -9.33 -23.61 11.44
CA GLY A 17 -8.86 -24.73 10.62
C GLY A 17 -7.53 -24.42 9.93
N ILE A 18 -7.40 -23.23 9.35
CA ILE A 18 -6.15 -22.77 8.72
C ILE A 18 -5.02 -22.67 9.74
N CYS A 19 -5.29 -22.11 10.93
CA CYS A 19 -4.29 -21.99 11.99
C CYS A 19 -3.79 -23.36 12.45
N ALA A 20 -4.69 -24.33 12.61
CA ALA A 20 -4.34 -25.70 13.00
C ALA A 20 -3.51 -26.40 11.93
N ALA A 21 -3.92 -26.30 10.65
CA ALA A 21 -3.20 -26.91 9.53
C ALA A 21 -1.79 -26.32 9.35
N LYS A 22 -1.66 -25.00 9.48
CA LYS A 22 -0.37 -24.30 9.32
C LYS A 22 0.48 -24.24 10.58
N LYS A 23 -0.07 -24.64 11.74
CA LYS A 23 0.55 -24.49 13.08
C LYS A 23 1.01 -23.06 13.35
N LEU A 24 0.20 -22.08 12.96
CA LEU A 24 0.48 -20.66 13.12
C LEU A 24 -0.52 -20.01 14.09
N PRO A 25 -0.08 -19.00 14.86
CA PRO A 25 -1.00 -18.24 15.70
C PRO A 25 -1.97 -17.42 14.84
N ARG A 26 -3.22 -17.27 15.30
CA ARG A 26 -4.28 -16.53 14.60
C ARG A 26 -3.85 -15.15 14.10
N ALA A 27 -3.16 -14.38 14.94
CA ALA A 27 -2.69 -13.05 14.60
C ALA A 27 -1.73 -13.04 13.40
N GLU A 28 -0.90 -14.08 13.27
CA GLU A 28 0.03 -14.20 12.15
C GLU A 28 -0.69 -14.54 10.84
N VAL A 29 -1.67 -15.45 10.89
CA VAL A 29 -2.49 -15.77 9.72
C VAL A 29 -3.26 -14.54 9.24
N VAL A 30 -3.81 -13.73 10.15
CA VAL A 30 -4.49 -12.47 9.82
C VAL A 30 -3.51 -11.46 9.20
N ARG A 31 -2.30 -11.32 9.74
CA ARG A 31 -1.26 -10.44 9.14
C ARG A 31 -0.89 -10.87 7.73
N GLN A 32 -0.68 -12.16 7.51
CA GLN A 32 -0.37 -12.70 6.17
C GLN A 32 -1.52 -12.47 5.19
N ALA A 33 -2.77 -12.71 5.62
CA ALA A 33 -3.94 -12.45 4.81
C ALA A 33 -4.07 -10.96 4.44
N LEU A 34 -3.83 -10.06 5.40
CA LEU A 34 -3.86 -8.63 5.16
C LEU A 34 -2.75 -8.19 4.19
N ALA A 35 -1.53 -8.68 4.38
CA ALA A 35 -0.42 -8.39 3.47
C ALA A 35 -0.73 -8.85 2.04
N ALA A 36 -1.21 -10.08 1.88
CA ALA A 36 -1.60 -10.62 0.56
C ALA A 36 -2.75 -9.82 -0.07
N TYR A 37 -3.75 -9.42 0.73
CA TYR A 37 -4.86 -8.59 0.27
C TYR A 37 -4.38 -7.21 -0.19
N ILE A 38 -3.49 -6.56 0.57
CA ILE A 38 -2.91 -5.28 0.20
C ILE A 38 -2.15 -5.41 -1.11
N GLU A 39 -1.23 -6.38 -1.24
CA GLU A 39 -0.48 -6.60 -2.49
C GLU A 39 -1.39 -6.82 -3.70
N ALA A 40 -2.45 -7.62 -3.55
CA ALA A 40 -3.42 -7.88 -4.62
C ALA A 40 -4.27 -6.65 -5.00
N ASN A 41 -4.42 -5.69 -4.09
CA ASN A 41 -5.25 -4.48 -4.28
C ASN A 41 -4.41 -3.21 -4.37
N LYS A 42 -3.08 -3.31 -4.46
CA LYS A 42 -2.26 -2.16 -4.82
C LYS A 42 -2.69 -1.73 -6.22
N VAL A 43 -3.39 -0.60 -6.28
CA VAL A 43 -3.46 0.19 -7.51
C VAL A 43 -2.01 0.40 -7.91
N GLN A 44 -1.64 -0.06 -9.11
CA GLN A 44 -0.28 0.08 -9.61
C GLN A 44 0.15 1.53 -9.32
N PRO A 45 1.29 1.74 -8.63
CA PRO A 45 1.87 3.06 -8.56
C PRO A 45 1.91 3.54 -9.99
N ILE A 46 1.33 4.71 -10.24
CA ILE A 46 1.32 5.30 -11.56
C ILE A 46 2.79 5.56 -11.90
N GLU A 47 3.51 4.58 -12.45
CA GLU A 47 4.81 4.79 -13.08
C GLU A 47 4.63 5.80 -14.23
N ASP A 48 3.43 5.89 -14.80
CA ASP A 48 3.01 6.94 -15.73
C ASP A 48 2.85 8.35 -15.10
N ALA A 49 2.75 8.51 -13.77
CA ALA A 49 2.65 9.84 -13.14
C ALA A 49 4.02 10.51 -13.07
N PHE A 50 5.09 9.71 -12.94
CA PHE A 50 6.46 10.20 -13.11
C PHE A 50 6.86 10.30 -14.60
N GLY A 51 6.26 9.47 -15.48
CA GLY A 51 6.43 9.57 -16.93
C GLY A 51 5.94 10.92 -17.50
N LEU A 52 4.82 11.44 -17.01
CA LEU A 52 4.28 12.75 -17.39
C LEU A 52 5.15 13.94 -16.91
N TRP A 53 5.84 13.82 -15.77
CA TRP A 53 6.80 14.84 -15.31
C TRP A 53 8.13 14.79 -16.05
N LYS A 54 8.51 13.64 -16.62
CA LYS A 54 9.75 13.50 -17.40
C LYS A 54 9.77 14.37 -18.66
N HIS A 55 8.60 14.72 -19.21
CA HIS A 55 8.47 15.60 -20.38
C HIS A 55 8.36 17.09 -20.03
N HIS A 56 8.23 17.45 -18.75
CA HIS A 56 8.35 18.82 -18.28
C HIS A 56 9.69 19.00 -17.58
N ALA A 57 10.77 18.86 -18.35
CA ALA A 57 12.11 19.27 -17.93
C ALA A 57 12.21 20.81 -17.92
N VAL A 58 11.45 21.45 -17.03
CA VAL A 58 11.80 22.81 -16.63
C VAL A 58 12.92 22.63 -15.61
N ASP A 59 14.13 23.01 -16.00
CA ASP A 59 15.26 23.07 -15.10
C ASP A 59 14.86 23.97 -13.91
N GLY A 60 14.73 23.37 -12.73
CA GLY A 60 14.30 24.07 -11.53
C GLY A 60 15.23 25.21 -11.14
N MET A 61 16.49 25.18 -11.59
CA MET A 61 17.46 26.25 -11.38
C MET A 61 17.19 27.44 -12.32
N VAL A 62 16.89 27.17 -13.59
CA VAL A 62 16.54 28.21 -14.57
C VAL A 62 15.23 28.91 -14.20
N TYR A 63 14.24 28.16 -13.71
CA TYR A 63 12.98 28.74 -13.24
C TYR A 63 13.19 29.64 -12.01
N GLN A 64 14.04 29.23 -11.07
CA GLN A 64 14.37 30.05 -9.90
C GLN A 64 15.15 31.32 -10.27
N GLU A 65 16.05 31.24 -11.24
CA GLU A 65 16.79 32.39 -11.75
C GLU A 65 15.88 33.39 -12.47
N GLN A 66 14.91 32.93 -13.26
CA GLN A 66 13.92 33.79 -13.93
C GLN A 66 13.06 34.56 -12.91
N VAL A 67 12.52 33.88 -11.88
CA VAL A 67 11.69 34.54 -10.86
C VAL A 67 12.50 35.52 -10.00
N ARG A 68 13.80 35.27 -9.78
CA ARG A 68 14.69 36.19 -9.05
C ARG A 68 15.16 37.38 -9.88
N ALA A 69 15.13 37.31 -11.20
CA ALA A 69 15.51 38.42 -12.06
C ALA A 69 14.42 39.51 -12.16
N GLU A 70 13.21 39.24 -11.67
CA GLU A 70 12.09 40.19 -11.65
C GLU A 70 11.98 41.01 -10.35
N TRP A 71 12.92 40.87 -9.41
CA TRP A 71 12.96 41.61 -8.13
C TRP A 71 14.24 42.43 -8.01
#